data_AF-A0A9E2XN34-F1
#
_entry.id   AF-A0A9E2XN34-F1
#
_cell.length_a   1.000
_cell.length_b   1.000
_cell.length_c   1.000
_cell.angle_alpha   90.00
_cell.angle_beta   90.00
_cell.angle_gamma   90.00
#
_symmetry.space_group_name_H-M   'P 1'
#
loop_
_entity.id
_entity.type
_entity.pdbx_description
1 polymer ?
#
loop_
_entity_poly.entity_id
_entity_poly.type
_entity_poly.pdbx_seq_one_letter_code
_entity_poly.pdbx_strand_id
1 'polypeptide(L)'
;MAEELRIAQGIENTAEYLDGPLRATIEKGAAFRERMERGTTKYALLRSFAAEGCTDYVAQALSKLGPDYCVVAWASDRPGGFSDSDLAVLEHIRPALSMAVEAMVVMRTARSLFDIYQGALVGPRILDGQIRRGQVEPLRAAIMATDLRGFTNLSDREAAEVVIEALNDFFGYVTDAVEAGGGHVLKFIGDGVLCIFETADRCDASPARAALVAGRTILARLAERDKEPALRAGIGLHLGTVMYGNVGGENRLDFTVVGPAVNLAFRLESLTKSLGRPLLASHAFAEAVDQGMKPLGLHPIRGFSEPEEVYGLPEHEPRTL
;
A
#
# COMPACT_ATOMS: atom_id res chain seq x y z
N MET A 1 16.82 26.91 -4.15
CA MET A 1 16.47 25.50 -3.85
C MET A 1 15.06 25.26 -4.31
N ALA A 2 14.77 24.12 -4.94
CA ALA A 2 13.40 23.71 -5.22
C ALA A 2 13.01 22.72 -4.11
N GLU A 3 12.09 23.13 -3.24
CA GLU A 3 11.56 22.27 -2.19
C GLU A 3 10.19 21.77 -2.63
N GLU A 4 10.01 20.46 -2.60
CA GLU A 4 8.76 19.81 -2.96
C GLU A 4 7.98 19.48 -1.69
N LEU A 5 6.88 20.20 -1.45
CA LEU A 5 5.99 19.97 -0.32
C LEU A 5 4.89 18.97 -0.70
N ARG A 6 4.85 17.83 -0.02
CA ARG A 6 3.71 16.89 -0.10
C ARG A 6 2.55 17.43 0.71
N ILE A 7 1.45 17.73 0.04
CA ILE A 7 0.21 18.15 0.69
C ILE A 7 -0.51 16.87 1.16
N ALA A 8 -0.56 16.63 2.47
CA ALA A 8 -1.33 15.55 3.08
C ALA A 8 -2.85 15.75 2.87
N GLN A 9 -3.61 14.64 2.87
CA GLN A 9 -5.08 14.70 2.87
C GLN A 9 -5.61 15.57 4.02
N GLY A 10 -6.61 16.41 3.75
CA GLY A 10 -7.23 17.26 4.74
C GLY A 10 -6.61 18.67 4.87
N ILE A 11 -5.54 18.98 4.11
CA ILE A 11 -4.99 20.34 4.08
C ILE A 11 -6.01 21.33 3.51
N GLU A 12 -6.87 20.90 2.59
CA GLU A 12 -8.00 21.67 2.08
C GLU A 12 -8.97 22.17 3.18
N ASN A 13 -8.96 21.50 4.34
CA ASN A 13 -9.76 21.86 5.51
C ASN A 13 -8.98 22.64 6.58
N THR A 14 -7.69 22.90 6.37
CA THR A 14 -6.88 23.70 7.31
C THR A 14 -7.14 25.18 7.12
N ALA A 15 -7.05 25.95 8.21
CA ALA A 15 -7.16 27.41 8.15
C ALA A 15 -6.08 28.03 7.24
N GLU A 16 -4.89 27.42 7.18
CA GLU A 16 -3.80 27.87 6.29
C GLU A 16 -4.16 27.79 4.81
N TYR A 17 -4.92 26.77 4.40
CA TYR A 17 -5.41 26.65 3.03
C TYR A 17 -6.67 27.49 2.79
N LEU A 18 -7.67 27.38 3.66
CA LEU A 18 -8.98 28.02 3.50
C LEU A 18 -8.88 29.55 3.45
N ASP A 19 -7.98 30.10 4.26
CA ASP A 19 -7.71 31.53 4.33
C ASP A 19 -6.41 31.90 3.59
N GLY A 20 -5.79 30.96 2.88
CA GLY A 20 -4.47 31.11 2.25
C GLY A 20 -4.47 31.88 0.92
N PRO A 21 -3.33 32.47 0.53
CA PRO A 21 -3.21 33.26 -0.70
C PRO A 21 -3.32 32.42 -1.99
N LEU A 22 -3.14 31.10 -1.87
CA LEU A 22 -3.15 30.18 -3.02
C LEU A 22 -4.56 29.71 -3.40
N ARG A 23 -5.54 29.78 -2.51
CA ARG A 23 -6.86 29.16 -2.72
C ARG A 23 -7.54 29.60 -4.01
N ALA A 24 -7.59 30.91 -4.27
CA ALA A 24 -8.20 31.44 -5.50
C ALA A 24 -7.40 31.04 -6.76
N THR A 25 -6.07 30.88 -6.63
CA THR A 25 -5.21 30.40 -7.71
C THR A 25 -5.49 28.93 -8.02
N ILE A 26 -5.65 28.09 -6.99
CA ILE A 26 -5.92 26.65 -7.10
C ILE A 26 -7.33 26.39 -7.64
N GLU A 27 -8.35 27.04 -7.07
CA GLU A 27 -9.76 26.76 -7.42
C GLU A 27 -10.17 27.45 -8.74
N LYS A 28 -9.68 28.68 -8.98
CA LYS A 28 -10.19 29.57 -10.05
C LYS A 28 -9.15 29.92 -11.11
N GLY A 29 -7.89 29.53 -10.93
CA GLY A 29 -6.80 29.89 -11.84
C GLY A 29 -6.41 31.37 -11.77
N ALA A 30 -6.86 32.11 -10.75
CA ALA A 30 -6.59 33.53 -10.64
C ALA A 30 -5.15 33.77 -10.16
N ALA A 31 -4.35 34.51 -10.92
CA ALA A 31 -3.02 34.90 -10.47
C ALA A 31 -3.09 35.74 -9.19
N PHE A 32 -2.14 35.53 -8.28
CA PHE A 32 -2.03 36.27 -7.03
C PHE A 32 -0.66 36.90 -6.91
N ARG A 33 -0.60 38.15 -6.45
CA ARG A 33 0.66 38.81 -6.09
C ARG A 33 0.45 39.74 -4.91
N GLU A 34 1.36 39.70 -3.96
CA GLU A 34 1.38 40.62 -2.83
C GLU A 34 2.81 41.06 -2.50
N ARG A 35 3.03 42.38 -2.47
CA ARG A 35 4.29 42.98 -2.00
C ARG A 35 4.23 43.10 -0.49
N MET A 36 5.06 42.31 0.20
CA MET A 36 5.07 42.20 1.66
C MET A 36 5.73 43.41 2.36
N GLU A 37 6.56 44.18 1.65
CA GLU A 37 7.19 45.41 2.19
C GLU A 37 6.19 46.55 2.49
N ARG A 38 4.98 46.52 1.92
CA ARG A 38 4.03 47.65 1.93
C ARG A 38 2.90 47.52 2.96
N GLY A 39 2.89 46.52 3.86
CA GLY A 39 1.88 46.42 4.91
C GLY A 39 1.84 45.10 5.67
N THR A 40 0.91 45.00 6.64
CA THR A 40 0.59 43.77 7.37
C THR A 40 -0.29 42.87 6.52
N THR A 41 0.30 41.83 5.93
CA THR A 41 -0.47 40.81 5.20
C THR A 41 -1.44 40.06 6.12
N LYS A 42 -2.67 39.85 5.64
CA LYS A 42 -3.68 39.06 6.38
C LYS A 42 -3.36 37.57 6.38
N TYR A 43 -2.56 37.10 5.43
CA TYR A 43 -2.20 35.69 5.24
C TYR A 43 -1.10 35.25 6.21
N ALA A 44 -1.34 34.21 7.00
CA ALA A 44 -0.33 33.68 7.93
C ALA A 44 0.96 33.26 7.22
N LEU A 45 0.83 32.58 6.08
CA LEU A 45 1.94 32.15 5.24
C LEU A 45 2.81 33.31 4.73
N LEU A 46 2.21 34.44 4.34
CA LEU A 46 2.99 35.58 3.87
C LEU A 46 3.68 36.31 5.04
N ARG A 47 3.12 36.24 6.26
CA ARG A 47 3.81 36.76 7.45
C ARG A 47 5.06 35.96 7.79
N SER A 48 5.04 34.62 7.63
CA SER A 48 6.24 33.81 7.85
C SER A 48 7.32 34.12 6.81
N PHE A 49 6.96 34.21 5.53
CA PHE A 49 7.91 34.61 4.48
C PHE A 49 8.47 36.02 4.71
N ALA A 50 7.65 36.99 5.13
CA ALA A 50 8.11 38.32 5.48
C ALA A 50 9.08 38.33 6.68
N ALA A 51 8.83 37.49 7.69
CA ALA A 51 9.74 37.32 8.84
C ALA A 51 11.08 36.69 8.44
N GLU A 52 11.10 35.87 7.39
CA GLU A 52 12.31 35.31 6.77
C GLU A 52 13.01 36.29 5.81
N GLY A 53 12.48 37.51 5.65
CA GLY A 53 13.09 38.56 4.81
C GLY A 53 12.56 38.63 3.38
N CYS A 54 11.52 37.87 3.03
CA CYS A 54 10.88 37.99 1.72
C CYS A 54 10.10 39.31 1.58
N THR A 55 10.17 39.91 0.41
CA THR A 55 9.64 41.25 0.08
C THR A 55 8.47 41.21 -0.91
N ASP A 56 8.35 40.13 -1.70
CA ASP A 56 7.31 39.96 -2.72
C ASP A 56 6.97 38.48 -2.91
N TYR A 57 5.69 38.19 -3.18
CA TYR A 57 5.16 36.85 -3.39
C TYR A 57 4.26 36.84 -4.61
N VAL A 58 4.46 35.89 -5.51
CA VAL A 58 3.68 35.69 -6.73
C VAL A 58 3.22 34.25 -6.78
N ALA A 59 1.96 34.00 -7.12
CA ALA A 59 1.45 32.69 -7.46
C ALA A 59 0.74 32.72 -8.81
N GLN A 60 1.03 31.74 -9.65
CA GLN A 60 0.44 31.59 -10.97
C GLN A 60 -0.16 30.20 -11.10
N ALA A 61 -1.33 30.16 -11.73
CA ALA A 61 -1.90 28.91 -12.18
C ALA A 61 -1.11 28.37 -13.37
N LEU A 62 -0.81 27.08 -13.28
CA LEU A 62 -0.32 26.27 -14.38
C LEU A 62 -1.54 25.67 -15.07
N SER A 63 -1.55 24.36 -15.21
CA SER A 63 -2.61 23.61 -15.86
C SER A 63 -3.65 23.10 -14.88
N LYS A 64 -4.85 22.87 -15.41
CA LYS A 64 -5.95 22.26 -14.67
C LYS A 64 -5.94 20.75 -14.89
N LEU A 65 -5.60 19.99 -13.86
CA LEU A 65 -5.57 18.52 -13.86
C LEU A 65 -6.65 18.01 -12.91
N GLY A 66 -7.88 17.88 -13.42
CA GLY A 66 -9.05 17.51 -12.62
C GLY A 66 -9.84 18.74 -12.14
N PRO A 67 -10.34 18.76 -10.88
CA PRO A 67 -11.18 19.85 -10.37
C PRO A 67 -10.39 21.16 -10.16
N ASP A 68 -9.09 21.06 -9.88
CA ASP A 68 -8.23 22.17 -9.44
C ASP A 68 -7.04 22.43 -10.39
N TYR A 69 -6.47 23.63 -10.28
CA TYR A 69 -5.24 24.01 -10.96
C TYR A 69 -4.01 23.57 -10.18
N CYS A 70 -3.01 23.06 -10.89
CA CYS A 70 -1.64 23.05 -10.37
C CYS A 70 -1.16 24.50 -10.27
N VAL A 71 -0.49 24.82 -9.17
CA VAL A 71 -0.02 26.18 -8.89
C VAL A 71 1.45 26.16 -8.58
N VAL A 72 2.15 27.19 -9.03
CA VAL A 72 3.51 27.49 -8.62
C VAL A 72 3.52 28.85 -7.93
N ALA A 73 4.33 28.97 -6.89
CA ALA A 73 4.56 30.21 -6.19
C ALA A 73 6.04 30.55 -6.16
N TRP A 74 6.34 31.84 -6.21
CA TRP A 74 7.68 32.40 -6.12
C TRP A 74 7.69 33.47 -5.04
N ALA A 75 8.75 33.49 -4.25
CA ALA A 75 9.04 34.56 -3.31
C ALA A 75 10.39 35.21 -3.67
N SER A 76 10.50 36.50 -3.40
CA SER A 76 11.73 37.27 -3.58
C SER A 76 12.10 37.90 -2.23
N ASP A 77 13.38 37.93 -1.90
CA ASP A 77 13.98 38.67 -0.78
C ASP A 77 14.63 39.99 -1.21
N ARG A 78 14.68 40.26 -2.53
CA ARG A 78 15.25 41.48 -3.08
C ARG A 78 14.48 42.72 -2.61
N PRO A 79 15.14 43.79 -2.15
CA PRO A 79 14.49 45.06 -1.87
C PRO A 79 13.65 45.54 -3.06
N GLY A 80 12.38 45.87 -2.83
CA GLY A 80 11.44 46.28 -3.88
C GLY A 80 10.84 45.13 -4.71
N GLY A 81 11.16 43.87 -4.39
CA GLY A 81 10.54 42.68 -4.97
C GLY A 81 10.89 42.39 -6.43
N PHE A 82 10.02 41.62 -7.08
CA PHE A 82 10.11 41.31 -8.51
C PHE A 82 9.89 42.57 -9.36
N SER A 83 10.80 42.83 -10.30
CA SER A 83 10.59 43.82 -11.35
C SER A 83 9.62 43.30 -12.42
N ASP A 84 9.11 44.20 -13.27
CA ASP A 84 8.24 43.80 -14.39
C ASP A 84 8.95 42.87 -15.38
N SER A 85 10.28 43.03 -15.53
CA SER A 85 11.10 42.13 -16.34
C SER A 85 11.18 40.72 -15.73
N ASP A 86 11.28 40.62 -14.40
CA ASP A 86 11.31 39.31 -13.73
C ASP A 86 9.98 38.58 -13.92
N LEU A 87 8.86 39.29 -13.76
CA LEU A 87 7.52 38.74 -13.96
C LEU A 87 7.27 38.31 -15.40
N ALA A 88 7.78 39.07 -16.38
CA ALA A 88 7.71 38.70 -17.78
C ALA A 88 8.47 37.40 -18.06
N VAL A 89 9.61 37.17 -17.39
CA VAL A 89 10.34 35.88 -17.47
C VAL A 89 9.52 34.76 -16.83
N LEU A 90 8.91 34.97 -15.66
CA LEU A 90 8.06 33.98 -15.01
C LEU A 90 6.87 33.57 -15.91
N GLU A 91 6.19 34.55 -16.52
CA GLU A 91 5.13 34.29 -17.50
C GLU A 91 5.65 33.57 -18.77
N HIS A 92 6.86 33.90 -19.22
CA HIS A 92 7.46 33.26 -20.39
C HIS A 92 7.78 31.78 -20.15
N ILE A 93 8.28 31.42 -18.97
CA ILE A 93 8.58 30.02 -18.62
C ILE A 93 7.34 29.24 -18.20
N ARG A 94 6.25 29.92 -17.85
CA ARG A 94 5.02 29.32 -17.32
C ARG A 94 4.49 28.17 -18.17
N PRO A 95 4.40 28.24 -19.52
CA PRO A 95 3.90 27.13 -20.34
C PRO A 95 4.79 25.88 -20.28
N ALA A 96 6.12 26.05 -20.30
CA ALA A 96 7.06 24.94 -20.20
C ALA A 96 7.01 24.28 -18.83
N LEU A 97 6.90 25.08 -17.76
CA LEU A 97 6.71 24.60 -16.40
C LEU A 97 5.38 23.86 -16.25
N SER A 98 4.31 24.37 -16.88
CA SER A 98 2.99 23.74 -16.91
C SER A 98 3.07 22.31 -17.42
N MET A 99 3.68 22.11 -18.60
CA MET A 99 3.81 20.77 -19.19
C MET A 99 4.65 19.82 -18.32
N ALA A 100 5.75 20.31 -17.73
CA ALA A 100 6.59 19.50 -16.87
C ALA A 100 5.85 19.06 -15.59
N VAL A 101 5.16 19.98 -14.93
CA VAL A 101 4.36 19.70 -13.73
C VAL A 101 3.19 18.77 -14.07
N GLU A 102 2.52 18.95 -15.21
CA GLU A 102 1.48 18.03 -15.67
C GLU A 102 1.99 16.59 -15.79
N ALA A 103 3.09 16.39 -16.51
CA ALA A 103 3.68 15.06 -16.68
C ALA A 103 4.06 14.44 -15.33
N MET A 104 4.64 15.23 -14.42
CA MET A 104 4.99 14.77 -13.08
C MET A 104 3.76 14.39 -12.26
N VAL A 105 2.71 15.21 -12.25
CA VAL A 105 1.47 14.95 -11.50
C VAL A 105 0.77 13.72 -12.06
N VAL A 106 0.61 13.62 -13.38
CA VAL A 106 -0.03 12.45 -14.01
C VAL A 106 0.73 11.17 -13.69
N MET A 107 2.06 11.16 -13.82
CA MET A 107 2.86 9.97 -13.51
C MET A 107 2.83 9.61 -12.02
N ARG A 108 2.78 10.60 -11.13
CA ARG A 108 2.64 10.36 -9.68
C ARG A 108 1.26 9.81 -9.35
N THR A 109 0.20 10.40 -9.88
CA THR A 109 -1.17 9.90 -9.69
C THR A 109 -1.29 8.48 -10.22
N ALA A 110 -0.76 8.19 -11.42
CA ALA A 110 -0.74 6.85 -11.96
C ALA A 110 -0.02 5.88 -11.00
N ARG A 111 1.19 6.23 -10.54
CA ARG A 111 1.95 5.41 -9.59
C ARG A 111 1.23 5.19 -8.27
N SER A 112 0.69 6.24 -7.66
CA SER A 112 -0.07 6.12 -6.41
C SER A 112 -1.29 5.23 -6.56
N LEU A 113 -2.05 5.36 -7.66
CA LEU A 113 -3.19 4.48 -7.93
C LEU A 113 -2.74 3.04 -8.13
N PHE A 114 -1.68 2.80 -8.92
CA PHE A 114 -1.16 1.45 -9.10
C PHE A 114 -0.65 0.84 -7.79
N ASP A 115 0.08 1.60 -6.98
CA ASP A 115 0.61 1.12 -5.70
C ASP A 115 -0.54 0.80 -4.71
N ILE A 116 -1.60 1.63 -4.64
CA ILE A 116 -2.77 1.39 -3.78
C ILE A 116 -3.57 0.16 -4.22
N TYR A 117 -3.78 -0.01 -5.52
CA TYR A 117 -4.68 -1.06 -6.04
C TYR A 117 -3.97 -2.37 -6.40
N GLN A 118 -2.67 -2.35 -6.67
CA GLN A 118 -1.89 -3.51 -7.10
C GLN A 118 -0.69 -3.82 -6.17
N GLY A 119 -0.39 -2.94 -5.21
CA GLY A 119 0.75 -3.07 -4.32
C GLY A 119 2.05 -2.51 -4.94
N ALA A 120 2.98 -2.12 -4.06
CA ALA A 120 4.24 -1.45 -4.41
C ALA A 120 5.21 -2.31 -5.26
N LEU A 121 5.00 -3.63 -5.31
CA LEU A 121 5.81 -4.55 -6.12
C LEU A 121 5.36 -4.57 -7.59
N VAL A 122 4.04 -4.48 -7.82
CA VAL A 122 3.44 -4.61 -9.15
C VAL A 122 3.38 -3.26 -9.86
N GLY A 123 3.05 -2.19 -9.13
CA GLY A 123 2.82 -0.87 -9.71
C GLY A 123 3.98 -0.33 -10.58
N PRO A 124 5.22 -0.31 -10.08
CA PRO A 124 6.38 0.12 -10.86
C PRO A 124 6.61 -0.73 -12.11
N ARG A 125 6.45 -2.06 -12.01
CA ARG A 125 6.65 -2.98 -13.15
C ARG A 125 5.62 -2.73 -14.27
N ILE A 126 4.37 -2.49 -13.90
CA ILE A 126 3.31 -2.13 -14.86
C ILE A 126 3.62 -0.80 -15.54
N LEU A 127 4.04 0.21 -14.76
CA LEU A 127 4.41 1.52 -15.29
C LEU A 127 5.62 1.49 -16.23
N ASP A 128 6.56 0.57 -15.99
CA ASP A 128 7.71 0.32 -16.86
C ASP A 128 7.34 -0.49 -18.13
N GLY A 129 6.05 -0.77 -18.34
CA GLY A 129 5.55 -1.43 -19.54
C GLY A 129 5.66 -2.97 -19.51
N GLN A 130 5.87 -3.57 -18.34
CA GLN A 130 5.79 -5.03 -18.17
C GLN A 130 4.32 -5.48 -18.13
N ILE A 131 3.62 -5.34 -19.26
CA ILE A 131 2.19 -5.62 -19.43
C ILE A 131 1.94 -6.69 -20.50
N ARG A 132 2.95 -7.49 -20.86
CA ARG A 132 2.79 -8.53 -21.88
C ARG A 132 2.17 -9.78 -21.25
N ARG A 133 1.07 -10.25 -21.84
CA ARG A 133 0.42 -11.51 -21.45
C ARG A 133 1.40 -12.68 -21.50
N GLY A 134 1.42 -13.50 -20.44
CA GLY A 134 2.26 -14.69 -20.36
C GLY A 134 3.73 -14.40 -20.03
N GLN A 135 4.08 -13.12 -19.80
CA GLN A 135 5.36 -12.76 -19.22
C GLN A 135 5.36 -13.14 -17.75
N VAL A 136 5.91 -14.32 -17.46
CA VAL A 136 6.08 -14.86 -16.11
C VAL A 136 7.53 -15.25 -15.87
N GLU A 137 8.00 -15.06 -14.65
CA GLU A 137 9.32 -15.46 -14.21
C GLU A 137 9.23 -16.40 -12.99
N PRO A 138 10.11 -17.41 -12.89
CA PRO A 138 10.17 -18.24 -11.70
C PRO A 138 10.66 -17.41 -10.52
N LEU A 139 9.87 -17.38 -9.46
CA LEU A 139 10.15 -16.65 -8.23
C LEU A 139 10.10 -17.64 -7.07
N ARG A 140 11.16 -17.69 -6.26
CA ARG A 140 11.11 -18.43 -5.00
C ARG A 140 10.58 -17.49 -3.92
N ALA A 141 9.56 -17.93 -3.19
CA ALA A 141 8.92 -17.10 -2.17
C ALA A 141 8.36 -17.94 -1.04
N ALA A 142 8.33 -17.36 0.16
CA ALA A 142 7.39 -17.78 1.18
C ALA A 142 6.01 -17.23 0.82
N ILE A 143 5.02 -18.12 0.75
CA ILE A 143 3.65 -17.84 0.33
C ILE A 143 2.77 -17.94 1.56
N MET A 144 1.95 -16.92 1.78
CA MET A 144 0.92 -16.92 2.80
C MET A 144 -0.44 -16.80 2.15
N ALA A 145 -1.31 -17.76 2.41
CA ALA A 145 -2.74 -17.67 2.13
C ALA A 145 -3.47 -17.53 3.46
N THR A 146 -4.39 -16.58 3.57
CA THR A 146 -5.22 -16.42 4.77
C THR A 146 -6.66 -16.12 4.39
N ASP A 147 -7.62 -16.48 5.24
CA ASP A 147 -9.06 -16.42 5.00
C ASP A 147 -9.79 -16.25 6.35
N LEU A 148 -10.84 -15.43 6.37
CA LEU A 148 -11.65 -15.24 7.57
C LEU A 148 -12.52 -16.46 7.84
N ARG A 149 -12.47 -16.96 9.07
CA ARG A 149 -13.32 -18.07 9.47
C ARG A 149 -14.75 -17.61 9.68
N GLY A 150 -15.67 -18.32 9.03
CA GLY A 150 -17.10 -18.09 9.22
C GLY A 150 -17.60 -16.82 8.54
N PHE A 151 -16.85 -16.24 7.60
CA PHE A 151 -17.23 -15.02 6.90
C PHE A 151 -18.60 -15.12 6.21
N THR A 152 -18.95 -16.26 5.61
CA THR A 152 -20.29 -16.44 5.01
C THR A 152 -21.40 -16.25 6.05
N ASN A 153 -21.23 -16.77 7.27
CA ASN A 153 -22.21 -16.59 8.33
C ASN A 153 -22.26 -15.13 8.80
N LEU A 154 -21.10 -14.48 8.88
CA LEU A 154 -20.97 -13.06 9.18
C LEU A 154 -21.74 -12.20 8.18
N SER A 155 -21.51 -12.43 6.87
CA SER A 155 -22.15 -11.67 5.80
C SER A 155 -23.66 -11.89 5.70
N ASP A 156 -24.15 -13.06 6.12
CA ASP A 156 -25.58 -13.38 6.09
C ASP A 156 -26.37 -12.77 7.26
N ARG A 157 -25.70 -12.43 8.36
CA ARG A 157 -26.35 -12.01 9.61
C ARG A 157 -26.18 -10.55 9.96
N GLU A 158 -25.02 -9.97 9.65
CA GLU A 158 -24.67 -8.62 10.07
C GLU A 158 -25.06 -7.57 9.02
N ALA A 159 -25.15 -6.32 9.46
CA ALA A 159 -25.33 -5.18 8.56
C ALA A 159 -24.09 -4.99 7.66
N ALA A 160 -24.30 -4.48 6.44
CA ALA A 160 -23.24 -4.32 5.45
C ALA A 160 -22.07 -3.47 5.98
N GLU A 161 -22.36 -2.42 6.75
CA GLU A 161 -21.36 -1.54 7.35
C GLU A 161 -20.46 -2.29 8.33
N VAL A 162 -21.03 -3.20 9.13
CA VAL A 162 -20.28 -4.04 10.09
C VAL A 162 -19.40 -5.04 9.35
N VAL A 163 -19.91 -5.64 8.27
CA VAL A 163 -19.14 -6.58 7.43
C VAL A 163 -17.98 -5.86 6.76
N ILE A 164 -18.20 -4.66 6.23
CA ILE A 164 -17.15 -3.85 5.58
C ILE A 164 -16.10 -3.41 6.60
N GLU A 165 -16.50 -2.98 7.80
CA GLU A 165 -15.56 -2.64 8.86
C GLU A 165 -14.71 -3.85 9.29
N ALA A 166 -15.33 -5.02 9.46
CA ALA A 166 -14.62 -6.26 9.79
C ALA A 166 -13.61 -6.66 8.71
N LEU A 167 -13.97 -6.53 7.42
CA LEU A 167 -13.07 -6.78 6.30
C LEU A 167 -11.91 -5.77 6.29
N ASN A 168 -12.19 -4.48 6.47
CA ASN A 168 -11.17 -3.45 6.50
C ASN A 168 -10.20 -3.64 7.67
N ASP A 169 -10.69 -3.98 8.87
CA ASP A 169 -9.86 -4.30 10.02
C ASP A 169 -8.95 -5.51 9.70
N PHE A 170 -9.51 -6.60 9.18
CA PHE A 170 -8.74 -7.80 8.82
C PHE A 170 -7.69 -7.52 7.74
N PHE A 171 -8.07 -6.88 6.63
CA PHE A 171 -7.16 -6.54 5.55
C PHE A 171 -6.07 -5.56 6.00
N GLY A 172 -6.40 -4.61 6.86
CA GLY A 172 -5.43 -3.72 7.50
C GLY A 172 -4.41 -4.50 8.33
N TYR A 173 -4.86 -5.42 9.18
CA TYR A 173 -3.96 -6.25 9.99
C TYR A 173 -3.04 -7.13 9.15
N VAL A 174 -3.55 -7.70 8.05
CA VAL A 174 -2.75 -8.50 7.11
C VAL A 174 -1.73 -7.63 6.39
N THR A 175 -2.17 -6.50 5.82
CA THR A 175 -1.31 -5.60 5.05
C THR A 175 -0.17 -5.06 5.91
N ASP A 176 -0.49 -4.48 7.08
CA ASP A 176 0.52 -3.95 8.00
C ASP A 176 1.56 -5.00 8.39
N ALA A 177 1.11 -6.22 8.75
CA ALA A 177 2.00 -7.27 9.23
C ALA A 177 2.90 -7.82 8.11
N VAL A 178 2.38 -7.90 6.88
CA VAL A 178 3.12 -8.38 5.71
C VAL A 178 4.14 -7.34 5.27
N GLU A 179 3.74 -6.08 5.13
CA GLU A 179 4.62 -5.00 4.69
C GLU A 179 5.72 -4.70 5.72
N ALA A 180 5.43 -4.79 7.02
CA ALA A 180 6.45 -4.67 8.07
C ALA A 180 7.53 -5.75 7.98
N GLY A 181 7.20 -6.92 7.42
CA GLY A 181 8.14 -8.01 7.14
C GLY A 181 8.81 -7.96 5.77
N GLY A 182 8.60 -6.89 4.99
CA GLY A 182 9.09 -6.77 3.60
C GLY A 182 8.36 -7.68 2.60
N GLY A 183 7.21 -8.23 2.98
CA GLY A 183 6.35 -8.99 2.08
C GLY A 183 5.42 -8.10 1.28
N HIS A 184 4.68 -8.73 0.36
CA HIS A 184 3.75 -8.07 -0.53
C HIS A 184 2.38 -8.76 -0.48
N VAL A 185 1.33 -7.98 -0.27
CA VAL A 185 -0.06 -8.41 -0.50
C VAL A 185 -0.30 -8.36 -2.00
N LEU A 186 -0.56 -9.51 -2.62
CA LEU A 186 -0.76 -9.59 -4.07
C LEU A 186 -2.21 -9.33 -4.46
N LYS A 187 -3.16 -9.89 -3.71
CA LYS A 187 -4.58 -9.68 -3.96
C LYS A 187 -5.45 -10.05 -2.77
N PHE A 188 -6.60 -9.42 -2.72
CA PHE A 188 -7.76 -9.82 -1.91
C PHE A 188 -8.69 -10.71 -2.76
N ILE A 189 -9.16 -11.82 -2.19
CA ILE A 189 -9.98 -12.84 -2.87
C ILE A 189 -11.20 -13.12 -1.99
N GLY A 190 -12.28 -12.36 -2.17
CA GLY A 190 -13.39 -12.41 -1.21
C GLY A 190 -12.91 -11.92 0.16
N ASP A 191 -12.98 -12.78 1.16
CA ASP A 191 -12.46 -12.60 2.52
C ASP A 191 -11.07 -13.20 2.74
N GLY A 192 -10.44 -13.70 1.67
CA GLY A 192 -9.09 -14.22 1.68
C GLY A 192 -8.04 -13.22 1.19
N VAL A 193 -6.78 -13.45 1.57
CA VAL A 193 -5.62 -12.66 1.15
C VAL A 193 -4.49 -13.58 0.72
N LEU A 194 -3.86 -13.26 -0.41
CA LEU A 194 -2.67 -13.93 -0.91
C LEU A 194 -1.47 -12.99 -0.81
N CYS A 195 -0.44 -13.44 -0.09
CA CYS A 195 0.78 -12.67 0.13
C CYS A 195 2.02 -13.50 -0.23
N ILE A 196 3.10 -12.79 -0.59
CA ILE A 196 4.41 -13.40 -0.82
C ILE A 196 5.51 -12.63 -0.10
N PHE A 197 6.57 -13.34 0.26
CA PHE A 197 7.83 -12.79 0.73
C PHE A 197 8.91 -13.35 -0.19
N GLU A 198 9.44 -12.50 -1.07
CA GLU A 198 10.36 -12.91 -2.12
C GLU A 198 11.74 -13.24 -1.54
N THR A 199 12.42 -14.24 -2.10
CA THR A 199 13.84 -14.45 -1.86
C THR A 199 14.63 -14.38 -3.16
N ALA A 200 15.69 -13.58 -3.17
CA ALA A 200 16.68 -13.61 -4.24
C ALA A 200 17.67 -14.79 -4.07
N ASP A 201 17.84 -15.29 -2.83
CA ASP A 201 18.78 -16.36 -2.51
C ASP A 201 18.05 -17.63 -2.03
N ARG A 202 18.40 -18.76 -2.65
CA ARG A 202 17.85 -20.07 -2.31
C ARG A 202 18.22 -20.53 -0.89
N CYS A 203 19.26 -19.99 -0.30
CA CYS A 203 19.69 -20.29 1.06
C CYS A 203 19.13 -19.32 2.10
N ASP A 204 18.45 -18.26 1.68
CA ASP A 204 17.90 -17.28 2.61
C ASP A 204 16.55 -17.73 3.20
N ALA A 205 16.58 -17.97 4.50
CA ALA A 205 15.42 -18.29 5.33
C ALA A 205 14.65 -17.05 5.80
N SER A 206 15.20 -15.84 5.61
CA SER A 206 14.60 -14.60 6.10
C SER A 206 13.15 -14.40 5.65
N PRO A 207 12.74 -14.75 4.41
CA PRO A 207 11.35 -14.53 3.99
C PRO A 207 10.37 -15.50 4.64
N ALA A 208 10.79 -16.74 4.92
CA ALA A 208 9.97 -17.69 5.68
C ALA A 208 9.81 -17.25 7.14
N ARG A 209 10.88 -16.74 7.77
CA ARG A 209 10.82 -16.20 9.13
C ARG A 209 9.93 -14.96 9.20
N ALA A 210 10.04 -14.05 8.23
CA ALA A 210 9.18 -12.87 8.11
C ALA A 210 7.70 -13.26 7.95
N ALA A 211 7.40 -14.22 7.07
CA ALA A 211 6.03 -14.74 6.90
C ALA A 211 5.45 -15.36 8.18
N LEU A 212 6.27 -16.10 8.94
CA LEU A 212 5.84 -16.66 10.23
C LEU A 212 5.56 -15.57 11.27
N VAL A 213 6.41 -14.53 11.33
CA VAL A 213 6.19 -13.38 12.20
C VAL A 213 4.92 -12.63 11.81
N ALA A 214 4.71 -12.36 10.52
CA ALA A 214 3.51 -11.72 10.01
C ALA A 214 2.25 -12.52 10.39
N GLY A 215 2.25 -13.84 10.17
CA GLY A 215 1.15 -14.71 10.55
C GLY A 215 0.83 -14.67 12.05
N ARG A 216 1.84 -14.64 12.92
CA ARG A 216 1.65 -14.49 14.37
C ARG A 216 1.07 -13.12 14.75
N THR A 217 1.58 -12.05 14.14
CA THR A 217 1.09 -10.68 14.36
C THR A 217 -0.36 -10.53 13.95
N ILE A 218 -0.77 -11.09 12.81
CA ILE A 218 -2.17 -11.09 12.36
C ILE A 218 -3.06 -11.77 13.40
N LEU A 219 -2.68 -12.96 13.86
CA LEU A 219 -3.46 -13.70 14.87
C LEU A 219 -3.54 -12.96 16.21
N ALA A 220 -2.46 -12.31 16.64
CA ALA A 220 -2.45 -11.50 17.85
C ALA A 220 -3.39 -10.29 17.73
N ARG A 221 -3.31 -9.52 16.64
CA ARG A 221 -4.20 -8.38 16.39
C ARG A 221 -5.66 -8.76 16.31
N LEU A 222 -5.98 -9.91 15.70
CA LEU A 222 -7.35 -10.44 15.67
C LEU A 222 -7.85 -10.81 17.07
N ALA A 223 -6.99 -11.35 17.93
CA ALA A 223 -7.35 -11.70 19.31
C ALA A 223 -7.50 -10.47 20.22
N GLU A 224 -6.75 -9.40 19.94
CA GLU A 224 -6.80 -8.12 20.66
C GLU A 224 -7.92 -7.19 20.16
N ARG A 225 -8.61 -7.56 19.07
CA ARG A 225 -9.71 -6.75 18.51
C ARG A 225 -10.90 -6.74 19.46
N ASP A 226 -11.05 -5.65 20.20
CA ASP A 226 -12.17 -5.41 21.13
C ASP A 226 -13.41 -4.87 20.41
N LYS A 227 -13.93 -5.65 19.46
CA LYS A 227 -15.14 -5.35 18.69
C LYS A 227 -15.88 -6.64 18.33
N GLU A 228 -17.21 -6.59 18.40
CA GLU A 228 -18.05 -7.67 17.87
C GLU A 228 -18.35 -7.47 16.38
N PRO A 229 -18.49 -8.56 15.60
CA PRO A 229 -18.21 -9.94 16.01
C PRO A 229 -16.70 -10.22 16.08
N ALA A 230 -16.31 -11.12 17.00
CA ALA A 230 -14.93 -11.58 17.10
C ALA A 230 -14.45 -12.23 15.79
N LEU A 231 -13.33 -11.75 15.26
CA LEU A 231 -12.76 -12.24 14.00
C LEU A 231 -11.73 -13.34 14.26
N ARG A 232 -11.70 -14.34 13.38
CA ARG A 232 -10.71 -15.42 13.39
C ARG A 232 -10.27 -15.69 11.96
N ALA A 233 -9.02 -16.13 11.78
CA ALA A 233 -8.49 -16.46 10.47
C ALA A 233 -7.89 -17.87 10.43
N GLY A 234 -7.87 -18.46 9.24
CA GLY A 234 -6.95 -19.54 8.88
C GLY A 234 -5.74 -18.95 8.16
N ILE A 235 -4.54 -19.46 8.42
CA ILE A 235 -3.30 -19.07 7.74
C ILE A 235 -2.57 -20.34 7.27
N GLY A 236 -2.30 -20.42 5.97
CA GLY A 236 -1.47 -21.45 5.35
C GLY A 236 -0.15 -20.86 4.86
N LEU A 237 0.96 -21.46 5.26
CA LEU A 237 2.31 -21.03 4.90
C LEU A 237 3.04 -22.12 4.09
N HIS A 238 3.64 -21.72 2.97
CA HIS A 238 4.44 -22.63 2.16
C HIS A 238 5.65 -21.93 1.56
N LEU A 239 6.80 -22.60 1.52
CA LEU A 239 8.00 -22.11 0.83
C LEU A 239 8.16 -22.88 -0.47
N GLY A 240 8.07 -22.18 -1.60
CA GLY A 240 8.09 -22.83 -2.91
C GLY A 240 8.48 -21.91 -4.05
N THR A 241 8.59 -22.48 -5.24
CA THR A 241 8.75 -21.71 -6.49
C THR A 241 7.39 -21.50 -7.13
N VAL A 242 7.10 -20.25 -7.50
CA VAL A 242 5.89 -19.83 -8.20
C VAL A 242 6.28 -19.20 -9.55
N MET A 243 5.33 -19.15 -10.48
CA MET A 243 5.45 -18.33 -11.67
C MET A 243 4.81 -16.98 -11.37
N TYR A 244 5.62 -15.93 -11.31
CA TYR A 244 5.20 -14.58 -11.00
C TYR A 244 5.12 -13.73 -12.27
N GLY A 245 4.00 -13.08 -12.55
CA GLY A 245 3.86 -12.20 -13.70
C GLY A 245 2.44 -12.03 -14.21
N ASN A 246 2.33 -11.60 -15.47
CA ASN A 246 1.06 -11.25 -16.09
C ASN A 246 0.27 -12.48 -16.58
N VAL A 247 -0.82 -12.78 -15.88
CA VAL A 247 -1.73 -13.88 -16.22
C VAL A 247 -3.11 -13.30 -16.52
N GLY A 248 -3.75 -13.70 -17.62
CA GLY A 248 -5.09 -13.21 -17.93
C GLY A 248 -5.47 -13.31 -19.41
N GLY A 249 -6.50 -12.54 -19.78
CA GLY A 249 -6.97 -12.38 -21.15
C GLY A 249 -6.26 -11.25 -21.89
N GLU A 250 -6.64 -11.02 -23.14
CA GLU A 250 -6.01 -10.02 -24.02
C GLU A 250 -6.12 -8.57 -23.49
N ASN A 251 -7.28 -8.21 -22.93
CA ASN A 251 -7.56 -6.86 -22.42
C ASN A 251 -7.68 -6.80 -20.88
N ARG A 252 -7.33 -7.88 -20.19
CA ARG A 252 -7.43 -7.96 -18.72
C ARG A 252 -6.37 -8.90 -18.18
N LEU A 253 -5.33 -8.29 -17.61
CA LEU A 253 -4.22 -8.98 -16.96
C LEU A 253 -4.34 -8.83 -15.45
N ASP A 254 -3.88 -9.87 -14.76
CA ASP A 254 -3.70 -9.93 -13.33
C ASP A 254 -2.22 -10.24 -13.09
N PHE A 255 -1.51 -9.33 -12.42
CA PHE A 255 -0.12 -9.53 -12.08
C PHE A 255 -0.08 -10.38 -10.81
N THR A 256 0.25 -11.66 -10.94
CA THR A 256 0.04 -12.60 -9.84
C THR A 256 1.02 -13.76 -9.86
N VAL A 257 0.96 -14.55 -8.80
CA VAL A 257 1.67 -15.82 -8.67
C VAL A 257 0.75 -16.97 -9.05
N VAL A 258 1.25 -17.89 -9.86
CA VAL A 258 0.54 -19.13 -10.22
C VAL A 258 1.47 -20.33 -10.05
N GLY A 259 0.87 -21.48 -9.75
CA GLY A 259 1.57 -22.76 -9.71
C GLY A 259 1.21 -23.62 -8.51
N PRO A 260 1.74 -24.86 -8.44
CA PRO A 260 1.43 -25.81 -7.38
C PRO A 260 1.71 -25.28 -5.98
N ALA A 261 2.77 -24.48 -5.80
CA ALA A 261 3.12 -23.91 -4.50
C ALA A 261 2.03 -22.97 -3.93
N VAL A 262 1.38 -22.17 -4.80
CA VAL A 262 0.25 -21.32 -4.41
C VAL A 262 -0.95 -22.17 -4.00
N ASN A 263 -1.24 -23.21 -4.78
CA ASN A 263 -2.33 -24.13 -4.48
C ASN A 263 -2.11 -24.83 -3.13
N LEU A 264 -0.89 -25.26 -2.82
CA LEU A 264 -0.56 -25.88 -1.54
C LEU A 264 -0.80 -24.92 -0.37
N ALA A 265 -0.39 -23.65 -0.48
CA ALA A 265 -0.64 -22.64 0.55
C ALA A 265 -2.15 -22.48 0.85
N PHE A 266 -2.99 -22.40 -0.19
CA PHE A 266 -4.45 -22.38 -0.02
C PHE A 266 -5.02 -23.66 0.59
N ARG A 267 -4.47 -24.84 0.24
CA ARG A 267 -4.92 -26.09 0.86
C ARG A 267 -4.53 -26.17 2.33
N LEU A 268 -3.35 -25.68 2.69
CA LEU A 268 -2.92 -25.58 4.09
C LEU A 268 -3.81 -24.62 4.86
N GLU A 269 -4.11 -23.45 4.30
CA GLU A 269 -5.10 -22.52 4.88
C GLU A 269 -6.41 -23.26 5.14
N SER A 270 -6.98 -23.93 4.14
CA SER A 270 -8.28 -24.57 4.31
C SER A 270 -8.25 -25.71 5.33
N LEU A 271 -7.12 -26.43 5.42
CA LEU A 271 -6.90 -27.50 6.40
C LEU A 271 -6.84 -26.98 7.84
N THR A 272 -6.59 -25.68 8.05
CA THR A 272 -6.63 -25.03 9.38
C THR A 272 -7.98 -25.25 10.07
N LYS A 273 -9.07 -25.31 9.30
CA LYS A 273 -10.44 -25.51 9.78
C LYS A 273 -10.60 -26.92 10.36
N SER A 274 -10.16 -27.94 9.62
CA SER A 274 -10.26 -29.36 10.02
C SER A 274 -9.32 -29.72 11.18
N LEU A 275 -8.13 -29.14 11.24
CA LEU A 275 -7.17 -29.42 12.32
C LEU A 275 -7.36 -28.54 13.56
N GLY A 276 -8.28 -27.57 13.52
CA GLY A 276 -8.53 -26.67 14.64
C GLY A 276 -7.34 -25.77 14.99
N ARG A 277 -6.40 -25.57 14.06
CA ARG A 277 -5.20 -24.75 14.25
C ARG A 277 -5.32 -23.45 13.47
N PRO A 278 -4.94 -22.27 14.00
CA PRO A 278 -5.09 -21.02 13.27
C PRO A 278 -4.04 -20.83 12.17
N LEU A 279 -2.89 -21.49 12.28
CA LEU A 279 -1.78 -21.40 11.33
C LEU A 279 -1.17 -22.77 11.10
N LEU A 280 -1.07 -23.14 9.82
CA LEU A 280 -0.43 -24.36 9.33
C LEU A 280 0.68 -24.03 8.33
N ALA A 281 1.70 -24.87 8.25
CA ALA A 281 2.74 -24.78 7.24
C ALA A 281 3.13 -26.13 6.66
N SER A 282 3.65 -26.10 5.43
CA SER A 282 4.30 -27.26 4.77
C SER A 282 5.62 -27.64 5.43
N HIS A 283 6.10 -28.85 5.15
CA HIS A 283 7.43 -29.32 5.55
C HIS A 283 8.55 -28.37 5.12
N ALA A 284 8.58 -28.01 3.84
CA ALA A 284 9.61 -27.12 3.27
C ALA A 284 9.66 -25.73 3.94
N PHE A 285 8.54 -25.26 4.46
CA PHE A 285 8.49 -24.01 5.21
C PHE A 285 9.01 -24.19 6.64
N ALA A 286 8.62 -25.27 7.31
CA ALA A 286 9.05 -25.58 8.67
C ALA A 286 10.57 -25.81 8.75
N GLU A 287 11.15 -26.48 7.76
CA GLU A 287 12.61 -26.65 7.64
C GLU A 287 13.34 -25.31 7.53
N ALA A 288 12.76 -24.33 6.84
CA ALA A 288 13.41 -23.03 6.64
C ALA A 288 13.39 -22.13 7.90
N VAL A 289 12.40 -22.26 8.77
CA VAL A 289 12.27 -21.39 9.96
C VAL A 289 12.99 -21.92 11.20
N ASP A 290 13.50 -23.16 11.15
CA ASP A 290 14.23 -23.93 12.19
C ASP A 290 13.51 -24.12 13.54
N GLN A 291 12.67 -23.18 13.98
CA GLN A 291 12.02 -23.15 15.28
C GLN A 291 10.61 -22.55 15.21
N GLY A 292 9.82 -22.80 16.25
CA GLY A 292 8.51 -22.15 16.43
C GLY A 292 7.34 -22.84 15.74
N MET A 293 7.56 -24.05 15.20
CA MET A 293 6.53 -24.91 14.64
C MET A 293 6.69 -26.36 15.16
N LYS A 294 5.59 -27.11 15.24
CA LYS A 294 5.55 -28.52 15.66
C LYS A 294 4.90 -29.37 14.57
N PRO A 295 5.42 -30.58 14.31
CA PRO A 295 4.81 -31.49 13.35
C PRO A 295 3.44 -31.93 13.85
N LEU A 296 2.48 -31.99 12.92
CA LEU A 296 1.11 -32.46 13.11
C LEU A 296 0.83 -33.75 12.31
N GLY A 297 1.89 -34.36 11.76
CA GLY A 297 1.84 -35.58 10.97
C GLY A 297 1.60 -35.36 9.48
N LEU A 298 1.45 -36.46 8.76
CA LEU A 298 1.18 -36.49 7.32
C LEU A 298 -0.32 -36.36 7.05
N HIS A 299 -0.69 -35.43 6.16
CA HIS A 299 -2.07 -35.19 5.76
C HIS A 299 -2.24 -35.29 4.24
N PRO A 300 -3.26 -35.98 3.74
CA PRO A 300 -3.56 -35.99 2.31
C PRO A 300 -4.03 -34.60 1.87
N ILE A 301 -3.36 -34.02 0.87
CA ILE A 301 -3.72 -32.72 0.33
C ILE A 301 -4.43 -32.88 -1.02
N ARG A 302 -5.65 -32.37 -1.13
CA ARG A 302 -6.44 -32.46 -2.36
C ARG A 302 -5.70 -31.82 -3.55
N GLY A 303 -5.43 -32.64 -4.57
CA GLY A 303 -4.73 -32.23 -5.79
C GLY A 303 -3.23 -32.54 -5.80
N PHE A 304 -2.71 -33.16 -4.73
CA PHE A 304 -1.32 -33.63 -4.62
C PHE A 304 -1.32 -35.15 -4.49
N SER A 305 -0.34 -35.81 -5.11
CA SER A 305 -0.23 -37.28 -5.12
C SER A 305 0.35 -37.84 -3.82
N GLU A 306 1.20 -37.07 -3.15
CA GLU A 306 1.84 -37.45 -1.90
C GLU A 306 1.22 -36.69 -0.72
N PRO A 307 1.07 -37.32 0.46
CA PRO A 307 0.71 -36.61 1.68
C PRO A 307 1.76 -35.56 2.03
N GLU A 308 1.31 -34.42 2.54
CA GLU A 308 2.19 -33.35 3.04
C GLU A 308 2.40 -33.52 4.54
N GLU A 309 3.64 -33.39 5.02
CA GLU A 309 3.87 -33.26 6.46
C GLU A 309 3.53 -31.83 6.89
N VAL A 310 2.51 -31.72 7.75
CA VAL A 310 1.96 -30.43 8.16
C VAL A 310 2.50 -30.04 9.52
N TYR A 311 2.82 -28.76 9.67
CA TYR A 311 3.30 -28.17 10.91
C TYR A 311 2.33 -27.09 11.40
N GLY A 312 2.29 -26.84 12.71
CA GLY A 312 1.53 -25.74 13.29
C GLY A 312 2.24 -25.07 14.46
N LEU A 313 1.73 -23.93 14.93
CA LEU A 313 2.25 -23.25 16.12
C LEU A 313 2.12 -24.14 17.37
N PRO A 314 3.09 -24.19 18.30
CA PRO A 314 2.93 -24.92 19.55
C PRO A 314 1.61 -24.57 20.24
N GLU A 315 0.93 -25.59 20.80
CA GLU A 315 -0.23 -25.32 21.66
C GLU A 315 0.25 -24.50 22.86
N HIS A 316 -0.47 -23.43 23.18
CA HIS A 316 -0.22 -22.73 24.44
C HIS A 316 -0.66 -23.68 25.55
N GLU A 317 0.28 -24.14 26.38
CA GLU A 317 -0.08 -24.67 27.69
C GLU A 317 -0.94 -23.59 28.38
N PRO A 318 -2.12 -23.94 28.92
CA PRO A 318 -2.87 -23.00 29.73
C PRO A 318 -1.94 -22.48 30.82
N ARG A 319 -1.82 -21.17 30.99
CA ARG A 319 -1.20 -20.61 32.20
C ARG A 319 -2.00 -21.14 33.38
N THR A 320 -1.46 -22.14 34.06
CA THR A 320 -1.97 -22.59 35.36
C THR A 320 -1.90 -21.37 36.28
N LEU A 321 -3.07 -20.90 36.70
CA LEU A 321 -3.23 -19.85 37.71
C LEU A 321 -2.58 -20.28 39.03
#